data_AF-A0A9D0XUX0-F1
#
_entry.id   AF-A0A9D0XUX0-F1
#
_cell.length_a   1.000
_cell.length_b   1.000
_cell.length_c   1.000
_cell.angle_alpha   90.00
_cell.angle_beta   90.00
_cell.angle_gamma   90.00
#
_symmetry.space_group_name_H-M   'P 1'
#
loop_
_entity.id
_entity.type
_entity.pdbx_description
1 polymer ?
#
loop_
_entity_poly.entity_id
_entity_poly.type
_entity_poly.pdbx_seq_one_letter_code
_entity_poly.pdbx_strand_id
1 'polypeptide(L)'
;MEGAINHLATVIESIAVTNCIAIHLDMADMRGYQYHTGIIFACYSGGTLQPIAKGGRYDNIGSVFGLALPATGFSLDLRSALDLLKDVQLNVKETVFAPLVSDKSLQDAIADLKSKGFRVIKSYDLNSLQAGDKKLVLESGQWSVQTA
;
A
#
# COMPACT_ATOMS: atom_id res chain seq x y z
N MET A 1 15.28 4.74 -35.53
CA MET A 1 14.05 3.90 -35.50
C MET A 1 14.40 2.47 -35.10
N GLU A 2 15.32 1.82 -35.79
CA GLU A 2 15.77 0.45 -35.49
C GLU A 2 16.21 0.23 -34.03
N GLY A 3 17.03 1.13 -33.47
CA GLY A 3 17.47 1.02 -32.07
C GLY A 3 16.33 1.07 -31.03
N ALA A 4 15.25 1.81 -31.29
CA ALA A 4 14.10 1.89 -30.39
C ALA A 4 13.26 0.60 -30.45
N ILE A 5 13.11 0.02 -31.64
CA ILE A 5 12.41 -1.25 -31.86
C ILE A 5 13.19 -2.39 -31.20
N ASN A 6 14.52 -2.44 -31.40
CA ASN A 6 15.36 -3.46 -30.77
C ASN A 6 15.30 -3.36 -29.24
N HIS A 7 15.36 -2.15 -28.68
CA HIS A 7 15.23 -1.96 -27.23
C HIS A 7 13.86 -2.41 -26.71
N LEU A 8 12.78 -2.10 -27.43
CA LEU A 8 11.44 -2.58 -27.08
C LEU A 8 11.36 -4.12 -27.12
N ALA A 9 11.93 -4.75 -28.15
CA ALA A 9 11.98 -6.21 -28.26
C ALA A 9 12.70 -6.83 -27.05
N THR A 10 13.88 -6.30 -26.69
CA THR A 10 14.63 -6.75 -25.51
C THR A 10 13.82 -6.62 -24.22
N VAL A 11 13.07 -5.52 -24.03
CA VAL A 11 12.22 -5.35 -22.85
C VAL A 11 11.08 -6.37 -22.83
N ILE A 12 10.41 -6.61 -23.96
CA ILE A 12 9.32 -7.59 -24.06
C ILE A 12 9.83 -9.00 -23.78
N GLU A 13 10.97 -9.38 -24.38
CA GLU A 13 11.62 -10.68 -24.14
C GLU A 13 11.98 -10.85 -22.66
N SER A 14 12.55 -9.82 -22.03
CA SER A 14 12.88 -9.86 -20.60
C SER A 14 11.65 -10.08 -19.74
N ILE A 15 10.54 -9.39 -20.01
CA ILE A 15 9.29 -9.52 -19.25
C ILE A 15 8.68 -10.91 -19.44
N ALA A 16 8.67 -11.41 -20.69
CA ALA A 16 8.08 -12.72 -21.01
C ALA A 16 8.80 -13.88 -20.31
N VAL A 17 10.10 -13.75 -20.04
CA VAL A 17 10.89 -14.78 -19.32
C VAL A 17 10.69 -14.71 -17.80
N THR A 18 10.49 -13.52 -17.23
CA THR A 18 10.40 -13.35 -15.77
C THR A 18 8.97 -13.38 -15.24
N ASN A 19 7.97 -13.12 -16.09
CA ASN A 19 6.59 -12.91 -15.68
C ASN A 19 5.60 -13.47 -16.71
N CYS A 20 4.55 -14.13 -16.23
CA CYS A 20 3.42 -14.53 -17.05
C CYS A 20 2.36 -13.41 -17.09
N ILE A 21 2.64 -12.32 -17.83
CA ILE A 21 1.67 -11.24 -18.06
C ILE A 21 1.35 -11.09 -19.55
N ALA A 22 0.09 -10.78 -19.86
CA ALA A 22 -0.32 -10.46 -21.22
C ALA A 22 0.22 -9.08 -21.62
N ILE A 23 0.95 -9.02 -22.74
CA ILE A 23 1.51 -7.78 -23.28
C ILE A 23 0.71 -7.41 -24.53
N HIS A 24 0.20 -6.18 -24.55
CA HIS A 24 -0.38 -5.57 -25.74
C HIS A 24 0.51 -4.43 -26.21
N LEU A 25 0.89 -4.44 -27.48
CA LEU A 25 1.70 -3.38 -28.07
C LEU A 25 0.81 -2.38 -28.80
N ASP A 26 0.78 -1.15 -28.29
CA ASP A 26 0.13 -0.01 -28.95
C ASP A 26 1.20 0.99 -29.41
N MET A 27 1.46 1.03 -30.71
CA MET A 27 2.43 1.96 -31.31
C MET A 27 1.85 3.37 -31.51
N ALA A 28 0.54 3.56 -31.32
CA ALA A 28 -0.15 4.83 -31.47
C ALA A 28 -0.35 5.54 -30.13
N ASP A 29 0.03 4.94 -28.99
CA ASP A 29 -0.13 5.58 -27.68
C ASP A 29 0.85 6.75 -27.53
N MET A 30 0.34 7.94 -27.80
CA MET A 30 1.08 9.19 -27.71
C MET A 30 0.71 10.03 -26.47
N ARG A 31 0.17 9.43 -25.39
CA ARG A 31 -0.34 10.20 -24.25
C ARG A 31 0.80 10.79 -23.38
N GLY A 32 0.62 12.04 -22.89
CA GLY A 32 1.45 12.62 -21.81
C GLY A 32 2.84 13.15 -22.19
N TYR A 33 3.04 13.54 -23.45
CA TYR A 33 4.34 13.75 -24.14
C TYR A 33 5.35 14.79 -23.60
N GLN A 34 5.14 15.40 -22.43
CA GLN A 34 6.00 16.52 -22.06
C GLN A 34 7.30 16.11 -21.36
N TYR A 35 7.38 14.92 -20.75
CA TYR A 35 8.59 14.52 -20.00
C TYR A 35 9.13 13.12 -20.31
N HIS A 36 8.41 12.29 -21.06
CA HIS A 36 8.89 10.95 -21.42
C HIS A 36 9.92 11.01 -22.55
N THR A 37 10.98 10.21 -22.42
CA THR A 37 12.13 10.18 -23.35
C THR A 37 12.35 8.83 -24.03
N GLY A 38 11.47 7.84 -23.80
CA GLY A 38 11.62 6.49 -24.32
C GLY A 38 10.35 5.65 -24.18
N ILE A 39 10.51 4.36 -23.88
CA ILE A 39 9.39 3.43 -23.68
C ILE A 39 8.46 3.96 -22.58
N ILE A 40 7.15 3.93 -22.88
CA ILE A 40 6.06 4.16 -21.93
C ILE A 40 5.23 2.89 -21.80
N PHE A 41 4.50 2.76 -20.69
CA PHE A 41 3.60 1.64 -20.48
C PHE A 41 2.41 2.04 -19.61
N ALA A 42 1.35 1.25 -19.71
CA ALA A 42 0.19 1.32 -18.84
C ALA A 42 -0.22 -0.11 -18.44
N CYS A 43 -0.56 -0.30 -17.17
CA CYS A 43 -1.04 -1.58 -16.66
C CYS A 43 -2.56 -1.50 -16.50
N TYR A 44 -3.25 -2.53 -16.99
CA TYR A 44 -4.70 -2.66 -16.89
C TYR A 44 -5.04 -3.90 -16.07
N SER A 45 -6.14 -3.84 -15.32
CA SER A 45 -6.70 -4.96 -14.59
C SER A 45 -8.10 -5.24 -15.10
N GLY A 46 -8.56 -6.49 -14.96
CA GLY A 46 -9.93 -6.86 -15.30
C GLY A 46 -10.94 -6.05 -14.48
N GLY A 47 -12.02 -5.61 -15.13
CA GLY A 47 -13.11 -4.85 -14.48
C GLY A 47 -13.01 -3.33 -14.60
N THR A 48 -11.94 -2.78 -15.18
CA THR A 48 -11.82 -1.35 -15.46
C THR A 48 -11.27 -1.08 -16.87
N LEU A 49 -11.74 -0.01 -17.50
CA LEU A 49 -11.21 0.51 -18.76
C LEU A 49 -10.08 1.52 -18.55
N GLN A 50 -9.87 1.96 -17.30
CA GLN A 50 -8.79 2.86 -16.94
C GLN A 50 -7.58 2.06 -16.49
N PRO A 51 -6.36 2.46 -16.88
CA PRO A 51 -5.15 1.82 -16.38
C PRO A 51 -4.98 2.10 -14.88
N ILE A 52 -4.57 1.07 -14.14
CA ILE A 52 -4.29 1.15 -12.70
C ILE A 52 -2.92 1.78 -12.43
N ALA A 53 -1.98 1.58 -13.35
CA ALA A 53 -0.63 2.13 -13.28
C ALA A 53 -0.20 2.68 -14.65
N LYS A 54 0.65 3.72 -14.62
CA LYS A 54 1.29 4.28 -15.82
C LYS A 54 2.73 4.62 -15.51
N GLY A 55 3.62 4.43 -16.47
CA GLY A 55 5.03 4.71 -16.30
C GLY A 55 5.80 4.78 -17.60
N GLY A 56 7.10 4.96 -17.47
CA GLY A 56 8.00 5.02 -18.61
C GLY A 56 9.35 5.65 -18.27
N ARG A 57 10.18 5.81 -19.29
CA ARG A 57 11.48 6.48 -19.22
C ARG A 57 11.35 8.00 -19.32
N TYR A 58 12.11 8.76 -18.54
CA TYR A 58 12.05 10.23 -18.43
C TYR A 58 13.40 10.89 -18.09
N ASP A 59 14.41 10.66 -18.92
CA ASP A 59 15.80 11.04 -18.62
C ASP A 59 16.03 12.57 -18.52
N ASN A 60 15.12 13.38 -19.08
CA ASN A 60 15.28 14.83 -19.17
C ASN A 60 14.55 15.62 -18.07
N ILE A 61 13.85 14.96 -17.14
CA ILE A 61 13.09 15.68 -16.10
C ILE A 61 14.00 16.57 -15.23
N GLY A 62 15.24 16.11 -15.00
CA GLY A 62 16.23 16.84 -14.21
C GLY A 62 16.87 18.04 -14.93
N SER A 63 16.65 18.20 -16.24
CA SER A 63 17.23 19.30 -17.02
C SER A 63 16.83 20.68 -16.49
N VAL A 64 15.61 20.82 -15.97
CA VAL A 64 15.14 22.08 -15.35
C VAL A 64 15.89 22.44 -14.07
N PHE A 65 16.59 21.47 -13.47
CA PHE A 65 17.43 21.61 -12.29
C PHE A 65 18.93 21.60 -12.62
N GLY A 66 19.29 21.65 -13.91
CA GLY A 66 20.68 21.72 -14.38
C GLY A 66 21.38 20.37 -14.56
N LEU A 67 20.68 19.23 -14.38
CA LEU A 67 21.27 17.91 -14.55
C LEU A 67 20.26 16.88 -15.09
N ALA A 68 20.44 16.47 -16.35
CA ALA A 68 19.70 15.35 -16.93
C ALA A 68 20.36 14.03 -16.52
N LEU A 69 19.59 13.09 -15.96
CA LEU A 69 20.06 11.75 -15.58
C LEU A 69 19.08 10.69 -16.09
N PRO A 70 19.58 9.51 -16.49
CA PRO A 70 18.71 8.41 -16.87
C PRO A 70 17.72 8.07 -15.75
N ALA A 71 16.43 8.01 -16.10
CA ALA A 71 15.37 7.80 -15.12
C ALA A 71 14.20 7.01 -15.71
N THR A 72 13.62 6.13 -14.89
CA THR A 72 12.42 5.36 -15.22
C THR A 72 11.63 5.12 -13.94
N GLY A 73 10.31 4.96 -14.07
CA GLY A 73 9.43 4.81 -12.93
C GLY A 73 7.97 4.75 -13.36
N PHE A 74 7.09 4.62 -12.38
CA PHE A 74 5.64 4.57 -12.58
C PHE A 74 4.90 5.16 -11.40
N SER A 75 3.63 5.43 -11.62
CA SER A 75 2.65 5.77 -10.59
C SER A 75 1.52 4.74 -10.61
N LEU A 76 0.90 4.53 -9.45
CA LEU A 76 -0.24 3.64 -9.25
C LEU A 76 -1.33 4.47 -8.56
N ASP A 77 -2.54 4.45 -9.09
CA ASP A 77 -3.69 4.97 -8.34
C ASP A 77 -4.08 3.96 -7.27
N LEU A 78 -3.72 4.27 -6.01
CA LEU A 78 -3.96 3.38 -4.89
C LEU A 78 -5.46 3.14 -4.66
N ARG A 79 -6.34 4.13 -4.88
CA ARG A 79 -7.79 3.93 -4.67
C ARG A 79 -8.34 2.96 -5.71
N SER A 80 -8.07 3.23 -6.98
CA SER A 80 -8.46 2.35 -8.08
C SER A 80 -7.89 0.94 -7.93
N ALA A 81 -6.66 0.81 -7.43
CA ALA A 81 -6.05 -0.48 -7.14
C ALA A 81 -6.73 -1.22 -5.98
N LEU A 82 -7.06 -0.50 -4.88
CA LEU A 82 -7.75 -1.07 -3.72
C LEU A 82 -9.15 -1.58 -4.07
N ASP A 83 -9.89 -0.84 -4.91
CA ASP A 83 -11.24 -1.23 -5.36
C ASP A 83 -11.26 -2.54 -6.16
N LEU A 84 -10.11 -2.97 -6.69
CA LEU A 84 -9.94 -4.22 -7.44
C LEU A 84 -9.45 -5.38 -6.58
N LEU A 85 -8.97 -5.11 -5.36
CA LEU A 85 -8.59 -6.16 -4.43
C LEU A 85 -9.83 -6.79 -3.81
N LYS A 86 -9.73 -8.07 -3.47
CA LYS A 86 -10.77 -8.73 -2.68
C LYS A 86 -10.81 -8.08 -1.30
N ASP A 87 -12.01 -7.95 -0.75
CA ASP A 87 -12.19 -7.53 0.63
C ASP A 87 -11.32 -8.36 1.56
N VAL A 88 -10.49 -7.67 2.33
CA VAL A 88 -9.73 -8.30 3.40
C VAL A 88 -10.68 -8.49 4.57
N GLN A 89 -11.02 -9.74 4.88
CA GLN A 89 -11.68 -10.05 6.14
C GLN A 89 -10.70 -9.76 7.29
N LEU A 90 -10.85 -8.58 7.89
CA LEU A 90 -10.10 -8.25 9.08
C LEU A 90 -10.67 -9.08 10.23
N ASN A 91 -9.92 -10.09 10.69
CA ASN A 91 -10.25 -10.85 11.88
C ASN A 91 -9.91 -10.02 13.15
N VAL A 92 -10.52 -8.84 13.26
CA VAL A 92 -10.45 -8.04 14.47
C VAL A 92 -11.50 -8.59 15.42
N LYS A 93 -11.04 -9.05 16.58
CA LYS A 93 -11.95 -9.39 17.68
C LYS A 93 -12.60 -8.12 18.24
N GLU A 94 -13.11 -8.19 19.46
CA GLU A 94 -13.60 -7.03 20.19
C GLU A 94 -12.50 -5.97 20.45
N THR A 95 -12.96 -4.77 20.81
CA THR A 95 -12.08 -3.67 21.21
C THR A 95 -11.83 -3.72 22.70
N VAL A 96 -10.57 -3.62 23.10
CA VAL A 96 -10.15 -3.47 24.49
C VAL A 96 -9.54 -2.08 24.69
N PHE A 97 -10.09 -1.31 25.62
CA PHE A 97 -9.58 -0.01 26.00
C PHE A 97 -8.46 -0.13 27.02
N ALA A 98 -7.31 0.45 26.74
CA ALA A 98 -6.17 0.49 27.65
C ALA A 98 -6.06 1.88 28.30
N PRO A 99 -5.71 1.97 29.60
CA PRO A 99 -5.43 3.26 30.23
C PRO A 99 -4.14 3.88 29.68
N LEU A 100 -4.02 5.20 29.80
CA LEU A 100 -2.79 5.92 29.44
C LEU A 100 -1.82 5.99 30.63
N VAL A 101 -1.17 4.87 30.94
CA VAL A 101 -0.15 4.77 32.01
C VAL A 101 1.19 4.34 31.42
N SER A 102 2.28 4.92 31.93
CA SER A 102 3.64 4.53 31.59
C SER A 102 4.05 3.30 32.40
N ASP A 103 3.63 2.12 31.96
CA ASP A 103 3.90 0.84 32.61
C ASP A 103 4.37 -0.22 31.58
N LYS A 104 5.46 -0.93 31.88
CA LYS A 104 6.04 -1.93 30.97
C LYS A 104 5.14 -3.17 30.85
N SER A 105 4.60 -3.65 31.97
CA SER A 105 3.68 -4.80 31.98
C SER A 105 2.38 -4.50 31.21
N LEU A 106 1.94 -3.24 31.18
CA LEU A 106 0.83 -2.80 30.34
C LEU A 106 1.17 -2.89 28.85
N GLN A 107 2.36 -2.44 28.44
CA GLN A 107 2.77 -2.57 27.03
C GLN A 107 2.85 -4.02 26.58
N ASP A 108 3.32 -4.91 27.47
CA ASP A 108 3.39 -6.34 27.19
C ASP A 108 1.99 -6.96 27.06
N ALA A 109 1.05 -6.58 27.94
CA ALA A 109 -0.36 -6.99 27.83
C ALA A 109 -1.03 -6.47 26.55
N ILE A 110 -0.76 -5.22 26.16
CA ILE A 110 -1.26 -4.63 24.91
C ILE A 110 -0.72 -5.40 23.70
N ALA A 111 0.58 -5.74 23.70
CA ALA A 111 1.21 -6.48 22.61
C ALA A 111 0.64 -7.90 22.48
N ASP A 112 0.42 -8.58 23.61
CA ASP A 112 -0.23 -9.89 23.66
C ASP A 112 -1.68 -9.85 23.14
N LEU A 113 -2.47 -8.85 23.53
CA LEU A 113 -3.83 -8.67 23.00
C LEU A 113 -3.83 -8.43 21.48
N LYS A 114 -2.92 -7.58 20.99
CA LYS A 114 -2.79 -7.32 19.55
C LYS A 114 -2.36 -8.56 18.76
N SER A 115 -1.44 -9.37 19.29
CA SER A 115 -1.01 -10.62 18.63
C SER A 115 -2.15 -11.64 18.55
N LYS A 116 -3.08 -11.61 19.52
CA LYS A 116 -4.31 -12.43 19.56
C LYS A 116 -5.46 -11.88 18.70
N GLY A 117 -5.26 -10.77 17.99
CA GLY A 117 -6.23 -10.16 17.08
C GLY A 117 -7.22 -9.16 17.71
N PHE A 118 -7.02 -8.76 18.97
CA PHE A 118 -7.85 -7.72 19.59
C PHE A 118 -7.43 -6.33 19.11
N ARG A 119 -8.41 -5.44 18.90
CA ARG A 119 -8.15 -4.01 18.69
C ARG A 119 -7.95 -3.34 20.04
N VAL A 120 -6.77 -2.79 20.28
CA VAL A 120 -6.48 -2.09 21.54
C VAL A 120 -6.44 -0.58 21.31
N ILE A 121 -7.33 0.16 21.96
CA ILE A 121 -7.42 1.63 21.90
C ILE A 121 -6.96 2.20 23.23
N LYS A 122 -6.02 3.14 23.23
CA LYS A 122 -5.68 3.87 24.46
C LYS A 122 -6.76 4.91 24.72
N SER A 123 -7.41 4.85 25.88
CA SER A 123 -8.39 5.85 26.30
C SER A 123 -7.79 6.78 27.37
N TYR A 124 -8.13 8.06 27.27
CA TYR A 124 -7.81 9.06 28.29
C TYR A 124 -8.76 8.97 29.49
N ASP A 125 -10.01 8.58 29.25
CA ASP A 125 -11.03 8.37 30.27
C ASP A 125 -11.64 6.97 30.11
N LEU A 126 -11.42 6.10 31.08
CA LEU A 126 -12.01 4.75 31.11
C LEU A 126 -13.38 4.73 31.80
N ASN A 127 -13.79 5.83 32.44
CA ASN A 127 -15.10 5.93 33.08
C ASN A 127 -16.19 6.39 32.11
N SER A 128 -15.81 6.99 30.97
CA SER A 128 -16.72 7.37 29.90
C SER A 128 -17.06 6.21 28.93
N LEU A 129 -16.59 5.00 29.21
CA LEU A 129 -16.87 3.82 28.40
C LEU A 129 -18.33 3.41 28.54
N GLN A 130 -18.90 2.86 27.48
CA GLN A 130 -20.28 2.37 27.47
C GLN A 130 -20.36 1.02 28.19
N ALA A 131 -21.52 0.73 28.78
CA ALA A 131 -21.78 -0.58 29.38
C ALA A 131 -21.58 -1.69 28.33
N GLY A 132 -20.69 -2.62 28.61
CA GLY A 132 -20.31 -3.69 27.67
C GLY A 132 -18.96 -3.51 26.99
N ASP A 133 -18.36 -2.32 27.03
CA ASP A 133 -17.00 -2.11 26.52
C ASP A 133 -15.98 -2.91 27.32
N LYS A 134 -14.92 -3.42 26.67
CA LYS A 134 -13.83 -4.10 27.38
C LYS A 134 -12.73 -3.13 27.73
N LYS A 135 -12.16 -3.21 28.94
CA LYS A 135 -11.02 -2.40 29.37
C LYS A 135 -9.95 -3.22 30.07
N LEU A 136 -8.70 -2.80 29.96
CA LEU A 136 -7.61 -3.31 30.77
C LEU A 136 -7.64 -2.64 32.14
N VAL A 137 -7.67 -3.47 33.18
CA VAL A 137 -7.60 -3.06 34.58
C VAL A 137 -6.40 -3.76 35.22
N LEU A 138 -5.68 -3.04 36.08
CA LEU A 138 -4.59 -3.61 36.86
C LEU A 138 -5.17 -4.18 38.16
N GLU A 139 -5.14 -5.50 38.32
CA GLU A 139 -5.61 -6.20 39.51
C GLU A 139 -4.52 -7.12 40.05
N SER A 140 -4.23 -7.02 41.35
CA SER A 140 -3.21 -7.86 42.00
C SER A 140 -1.85 -7.86 41.28
N GLY A 141 -1.48 -6.73 40.64
CA GLY A 141 -0.24 -6.58 39.90
C GLY A 141 -0.23 -7.24 38.50
N GLN A 142 -1.38 -7.64 37.97
CA GLN A 142 -1.53 -8.21 36.62
C GLN A 142 -2.61 -7.47 35.84
N TRP A 143 -2.41 -7.32 34.53
CA TRP A 143 -3.38 -6.68 33.64
C TRP A 143 -4.42 -7.70 33.16
N SER A 144 -5.69 -7.46 33.48
CA SER A 144 -6.82 -8.30 33.09
C SER A 144 -7.81 -7.52 32.23
N VAL A 145 -8.50 -8.22 31.31
CA VAL A 145 -9.59 -7.64 30.52
C VAL A 145 -10.88 -7.74 31.31
N GLN A 146 -11.53 -6.60 31.53
CA GLN A 146 -12.82 -6.50 32.22
C GLN A 146 -13.86 -5.83 31.34
N THR A 147 -15.14 -6.01 31.69
CA THR A 147 -16.23 -5.27 31.06
C THR A 147 -16.50 -4.01 31.89
N ALA A 148 -16.64 -2.85 31.23
CA ALA A 148 -16.92 -1.56 31.85
C ALA A 148 -18.31 -1.51 32.48
#